data_AF-A0AAX3B8S0-F1
#
_entry.id   AF-A0AAX3B8S0-F1
#
_cell.length_a   1.000
_cell.length_b   1.000
_cell.length_c   1.000
_cell.angle_alpha   90.00
_cell.angle_beta   90.00
_cell.angle_gamma   90.00
#
_symmetry.space_group_name_H-M   'P 1'
#
loop_
_entity.id
_entity.type
_entity.pdbx_description
1 polymer ?
#
loop_
_entity_poly.entity_id
_entity_poly.type
_entity_poly.pdbx_seq_one_letter_code
_entity_poly.pdbx_strand_id
1 'polypeptide(L)'
;MSTTVSPETKLSRTLSKIQYRSSNGYSLKRELQQGMNNFYNTLTAFNKIAANKGAGTPGIDNETIDGINLERLERYHQEYVNNGYNPKPVKRILIPHDNKRTGPLGLPTIKDRLIQKCLEQLLTLYFENIFLE
;
A
#
# COMPACT_ATOMS: atom_id res chain seq x y z
N MET A 1 13.58 9.03 -31.18
CA MET A 1 12.63 8.04 -30.62
C MET A 1 12.75 8.06 -29.11
N SER A 2 11.82 8.68 -28.39
CA SER A 2 11.86 8.76 -26.93
C SER A 2 11.39 7.43 -26.35
N THR A 3 12.31 6.59 -25.88
CA THR A 3 11.99 5.34 -25.19
C THR A 3 11.40 5.66 -23.82
N THR A 4 10.07 5.71 -23.75
CA THR A 4 9.37 5.86 -22.47
C THR A 4 9.61 4.61 -21.63
N VAL A 5 10.41 4.75 -20.57
CA VAL A 5 10.67 3.65 -19.63
C VAL A 5 9.36 3.22 -18.97
N SER A 6 9.06 1.92 -19.00
CA SER A 6 7.86 1.32 -18.40
C SER A 6 7.70 1.68 -16.91
N PRO A 7 6.48 1.89 -16.39
CA PRO A 7 6.21 2.13 -14.97
C PRO A 7 6.80 1.05 -14.05
N GLU A 8 6.77 -0.21 -14.47
CA GLU A 8 7.36 -1.35 -13.74
C GLU A 8 8.87 -1.18 -13.59
N THR A 9 9.57 -0.86 -14.68
CA THR A 9 11.01 -0.62 -14.66
C THR A 9 11.35 0.59 -13.78
N LYS A 10 10.51 1.64 -13.79
CA LYS A 10 10.67 2.80 -12.88
C LYS A 10 10.50 2.39 -11.42
N LEU A 11 9.56 1.50 -11.11
CA LEU A 11 9.36 1.01 -9.75
C LEU A 11 10.59 0.21 -9.30
N SER A 12 11.02 -0.78 -10.09
CA SER A 12 12.21 -1.59 -9.78
C SER A 12 13.44 -0.74 -9.48
N ARG A 13 13.71 0.28 -10.32
CA ARG A 13 14.80 1.25 -10.08
C ARG A 13 14.64 2.02 -8.77
N THR A 14 13.41 2.35 -8.39
CA THR A 14 13.11 3.05 -7.14
C THR A 14 13.36 2.14 -5.93
N LEU A 15 12.93 0.88 -6.00
CA LEU A 15 13.17 -0.11 -4.95
C LEU A 15 14.68 -0.35 -4.72
N SER A 16 15.47 -0.49 -5.80
CA SER A 16 16.92 -0.61 -5.68
C SER A 16 17.58 0.61 -5.02
N LYS A 17 17.07 1.82 -5.28
CA LYS A 17 17.55 3.04 -4.62
C LYS A 17 17.17 3.07 -3.15
N ILE A 18 15.98 2.62 -2.77
CA ILE A 18 15.55 2.53 -1.37
C ILE A 18 16.51 1.63 -0.61
N GLN A 19 16.78 0.43 -1.14
CA GLN A 19 17.69 -0.52 -0.52
C GLN A 19 19.10 0.06 -0.36
N TYR A 20 19.69 0.59 -1.45
CA TYR A 20 21.01 1.22 -1.40
C TYR A 20 21.09 2.36 -0.37
N ARG A 21 20.10 3.26 -0.36
CA ARG A 21 20.09 4.40 0.56
C ARG A 21 19.87 3.98 2.00
N SER A 22 19.06 2.94 2.22
CA SER A 22 18.83 2.34 3.53
C SER A 22 20.15 1.89 4.16
N SER A 23 20.93 1.09 3.44
CA SER A 23 22.22 0.56 3.93
C SER A 23 23.28 1.64 4.19
N ASN A 24 23.08 2.85 3.68
CA ASN A 24 24.00 3.98 3.85
C ASN A 24 23.43 5.06 4.80
N GLY A 25 22.28 4.82 5.44
CA GLY A 25 21.65 5.77 6.38
C GLY A 25 21.14 7.06 5.74
N TYR A 26 20.91 7.09 4.42
CA TYR A 26 20.44 8.29 3.74
C TYR A 26 18.92 8.48 3.86
N SER A 27 18.48 9.75 3.85
CA SER A 27 17.05 10.08 3.78
C SER A 27 16.38 9.45 2.56
N LEU A 28 15.21 8.84 2.74
CA LEU A 28 14.42 8.18 1.69
C LEU A 28 13.26 9.02 1.15
N LYS A 29 13.13 10.28 1.57
CA LYS A 29 11.94 11.10 1.26
C LYS A 29 11.58 11.09 -0.23
N ARG A 30 12.59 11.24 -1.09
CA ARG A 30 12.42 11.30 -2.55
C ARG A 30 12.00 9.94 -3.11
N GLU A 31 12.67 8.88 -2.69
CA GLU A 31 12.43 7.53 -3.17
C GLU A 31 11.06 7.01 -2.73
N LEU A 32 10.65 7.29 -1.49
CA LEU A 32 9.31 7.00 -1.00
C LEU A 32 8.25 7.75 -1.81
N GLN A 33 8.45 9.04 -2.07
CA GLN A 33 7.54 9.81 -2.92
C GLN A 33 7.45 9.24 -4.35
N GLN A 34 8.59 8.87 -4.96
CA GLN A 34 8.63 8.26 -6.29
C GLN A 34 7.93 6.90 -6.32
N GLY A 35 8.12 6.07 -5.29
CA GLY A 35 7.48 4.77 -5.16
C GLY A 35 5.98 4.90 -4.94
N MET A 36 5.54 5.83 -4.10
CA MET A 36 4.13 6.13 -3.88
C MET A 36 3.45 6.68 -5.13
N ASN A 37 4.14 7.50 -5.93
CA ASN A 37 3.59 8.06 -7.16
C ASN A 37 3.63 7.09 -8.36
N ASN A 38 4.14 5.87 -8.18
CA ASN A 38 4.21 4.87 -9.24
C ASN A 38 2.96 3.99 -9.24
N PHE A 39 2.14 4.06 -10.29
CA PHE A 39 0.91 3.26 -10.41
C PHE A 39 1.16 1.74 -10.34
N TYR A 40 2.32 1.25 -10.80
CA TYR A 40 2.64 -0.18 -10.70
C TYR A 40 2.80 -0.64 -9.23
N ASN A 41 3.24 0.26 -8.33
CA ASN A 41 3.27 -0.01 -6.89
C ASN A 41 1.85 -0.20 -6.36
N THR A 42 0.91 0.64 -6.79
CA THR A 42 -0.52 0.53 -6.48
C THR A 42 -1.12 -0.76 -7.01
N LEU A 43 -0.77 -1.16 -8.24
CA LEU A 43 -1.23 -2.42 -8.82
C LEU A 43 -0.73 -3.63 -8.03
N THR A 44 0.56 -3.63 -7.66
CA THR A 44 1.13 -4.72 -6.85
C THR A 44 0.51 -4.78 -5.46
N ALA A 45 0.26 -3.61 -4.85
CA ALA A 45 -0.43 -3.50 -3.57
C ALA A 45 -1.86 -4.07 -3.65
N PHE A 46 -2.60 -3.72 -4.70
CA PHE A 46 -3.94 -4.25 -4.95
C PHE A 46 -3.95 -5.78 -5.04
N ASN A 47 -3.05 -6.36 -5.85
CA ASN A 47 -2.94 -7.81 -6.00
C ASN A 47 -2.62 -8.51 -4.67
N LYS A 48 -1.74 -7.93 -3.85
CA LYS A 48 -1.43 -8.47 -2.50
C LYS A 48 -2.62 -8.40 -1.56
N ILE A 49 -3.42 -7.34 -1.62
CA ILE A 49 -4.65 -7.24 -0.81
C ILE A 49 -5.67 -8.27 -1.28
N ALA A 50 -5.84 -8.44 -2.60
CA ALA A 50 -6.76 -9.40 -3.19
C ALA A 50 -6.47 -10.84 -2.77
N ALA A 51 -5.20 -11.19 -2.63
CA ALA A 51 -4.77 -12.52 -2.21
C ALA A 51 -5.03 -12.81 -0.71
N ASN A 52 -5.33 -11.80 0.11
CA ASN A 52 -5.54 -12.00 1.55
C ASN A 52 -6.90 -12.61 1.85
N LYS A 53 -6.98 -13.49 2.86
CA LYS A 53 -8.25 -14.14 3.30
C LYS A 53 -9.36 -13.14 3.67
N GLY A 54 -9.00 -11.94 4.13
CA GLY A 54 -9.94 -10.86 4.50
C GLY A 54 -10.21 -9.84 3.40
N ALA A 55 -9.81 -10.08 2.14
CA ALA A 55 -9.91 -9.10 1.06
C ALA A 55 -11.35 -8.63 0.81
N GLY A 56 -12.32 -9.54 0.88
CA GLY A 56 -13.75 -9.26 0.72
C GLY A 56 -14.43 -8.62 1.94
N THR A 57 -13.72 -8.40 3.06
CA THR A 57 -14.33 -7.76 4.24
C THR A 57 -14.38 -6.25 4.06
N PRO A 58 -15.55 -5.60 4.07
CA PRO A 58 -15.65 -4.17 3.82
C PRO A 58 -15.30 -3.31 5.04
N GLY A 59 -14.85 -2.08 4.77
CA GLY A 59 -14.65 -1.05 5.77
C GLY A 59 -15.94 -0.32 6.16
N ILE A 60 -15.81 0.93 6.62
CA ILE A 60 -16.96 1.75 7.02
C ILE A 60 -17.84 2.21 5.83
N ASP A 61 -17.29 2.20 4.62
CA ASP A 61 -17.97 2.59 3.39
C ASP A 61 -18.66 1.42 2.67
N ASN A 62 -18.64 0.23 3.26
CA ASN A 62 -19.27 -0.98 2.74
C ASN A 62 -18.74 -1.43 1.35
N GLU A 63 -17.59 -0.91 0.91
CA GLU A 63 -16.95 -1.32 -0.34
C GLU A 63 -16.04 -2.54 -0.13
N THR A 64 -16.09 -3.49 -1.07
CA THR A 64 -15.22 -4.66 -1.12
C THR A 64 -14.24 -4.56 -2.29
N ILE A 65 -13.25 -5.44 -2.31
CA ILE A 65 -12.25 -5.45 -3.37
C ILE A 65 -12.84 -5.85 -4.74
N ASP A 66 -13.89 -6.67 -4.76
CA ASP A 66 -14.52 -7.17 -5.98
C ASP A 66 -15.15 -6.05 -6.82
N GLY A 67 -15.53 -4.93 -6.18
CA GLY A 67 -16.09 -3.75 -6.83
C GLY A 67 -15.06 -2.79 -7.43
N ILE A 68 -13.77 -3.19 -7.50
CA ILE A 68 -12.68 -2.35 -7.98
C ILE A 68 -12.12 -2.91 -9.28
N ASN A 69 -12.44 -2.22 -10.37
CA ASN A 69 -11.81 -2.41 -11.67
C ASN A 69 -10.56 -1.52 -11.82
N LEU A 70 -9.86 -1.67 -12.95
CA LEU A 70 -8.63 -0.92 -13.22
C LEU A 70 -8.83 0.61 -13.22
N GLU A 71 -9.90 1.09 -13.86
CA GLU A 71 -10.23 2.52 -13.91
C GLU A 71 -10.44 3.11 -12.51
N ARG A 72 -11.15 2.38 -11.64
CA ARG A 72 -11.37 2.78 -10.25
C ARG A 72 -10.07 2.78 -9.45
N LEU A 73 -9.19 1.81 -9.69
CA LEU A 73 -7.87 1.74 -9.07
C LEU A 73 -7.00 2.93 -9.50
N GLU A 74 -7.01 3.28 -10.79
CA GLU A 74 -6.35 4.47 -11.32
C GLU A 74 -6.89 5.75 -10.69
N ARG A 75 -8.21 5.87 -10.54
CA ARG A 75 -8.82 7.02 -9.85
C ARG A 75 -8.34 7.12 -8.40
N TYR A 76 -8.32 6.02 -7.65
CA TYR A 76 -7.79 6.01 -6.28
C TYR A 76 -6.33 6.44 -6.23
N HIS A 77 -5.52 5.98 -7.20
CA HIS A 77 -4.13 6.40 -7.32
C HIS A 77 -4.01 7.90 -7.55
N GLN A 78 -4.73 8.44 -8.54
CA GLN A 78 -4.69 9.87 -8.87
C GLN A 78 -5.22 10.73 -7.73
N GLU A 79 -6.26 10.29 -7.01
CA GLU A 79 -6.78 11.00 -5.84
C GLU A 79 -5.70 11.22 -4.79
N TYR A 80 -4.97 10.17 -4.37
CA TYR A 80 -3.98 10.35 -3.30
C TYR A 80 -2.70 11.04 -3.78
N VAL A 81 -2.31 10.86 -5.04
CA VAL A 81 -1.11 11.51 -5.61
C VAL A 81 -1.33 13.01 -5.80
N ASN A 82 -2.49 13.41 -6.31
CA ASN A 82 -2.74 14.81 -6.68
C ASN A 82 -3.42 15.62 -5.57
N ASN A 83 -4.38 15.02 -4.86
CA ASN A 83 -5.20 15.72 -3.86
C ASN A 83 -4.76 15.40 -2.41
N GLY A 84 -3.72 14.58 -2.26
CA GLY A 84 -3.28 14.08 -0.97
C GLY A 84 -4.19 12.99 -0.40
N TYR A 85 -3.79 12.45 0.74
CA TYR A 85 -4.48 11.37 1.41
C TYR A 85 -5.26 11.88 2.63
N ASN A 86 -6.58 11.65 2.62
CA ASN A 86 -7.45 11.87 3.77
C ASN A 86 -8.09 10.54 4.19
N PRO A 87 -7.60 9.88 5.26
CA PRO A 87 -8.09 8.57 5.68
C PRO A 87 -9.53 8.65 6.17
N LYS A 88 -10.31 7.60 5.91
CA LYS A 88 -11.62 7.43 6.55
C LYS A 88 -11.47 6.80 7.95
N PRO A 89 -12.43 7.01 8.85
CA PRO A 89 -12.48 6.29 10.11
C PRO A 89 -12.52 4.77 9.89
N VAL A 90 -11.85 4.04 10.77
CA VAL A 90 -11.75 2.58 10.71
C VAL A 90 -13.00 1.94 11.33
N LYS A 91 -13.58 0.93 10.67
CA LYS A 91 -14.74 0.19 11.20
C LYS A 91 -14.28 -0.78 12.29
N ARG A 92 -14.80 -0.62 13.51
CA ARG A 92 -14.46 -1.51 14.63
C ARG A 92 -15.35 -2.75 14.63
N ILE A 93 -14.73 -3.93 14.75
CA ILE A 93 -15.42 -5.21 14.99
C ILE A 93 -14.78 -5.93 16.19
N LEU A 94 -15.50 -6.85 16.81
CA LEU A 94 -14.99 -7.68 17.90
C LEU A 94 -14.74 -9.10 17.36
N ILE A 95 -13.51 -9.59 17.51
CA ILE A 95 -13.12 -10.95 17.12
C ILE A 95 -13.02 -11.80 18.39
N PRO A 96 -13.67 -12.98 18.43
CA PRO A 96 -13.55 -13.89 19.55
C PRO A 96 -12.15 -14.53 19.59
N HIS A 97 -11.57 -14.61 20.78
CA HIS A 97 -10.39 -15.42 21.06
C HIS A 97 -10.78 -16.69 21.85
N ASP A 98 -9.91 -17.70 21.80
CA ASP A 98 -10.12 -19.02 22.43
C ASP A 98 -10.41 -18.93 23.94
N ASN A 99 -9.93 -17.87 24.60
CA ASN A 99 -10.10 -17.62 26.03
C ASN A 99 -11.40 -16.86 26.39
N LYS A 100 -12.42 -16.86 25.53
CA LYS A 100 -13.69 -16.11 25.68
C LYS A 100 -13.53 -14.58 25.79
N ARG A 101 -12.34 -14.04 25.55
CA ARG A 101 -12.14 -12.58 25.44
C ARG A 101 -12.34 -12.17 23.98
N THR A 102 -12.81 -10.96 23.77
CA THR A 102 -12.93 -10.37 22.44
C THR A 102 -11.84 -9.33 22.22
N GLY A 103 -11.12 -9.43 21.11
CA GLY A 103 -10.17 -8.41 20.67
C GLY A 103 -10.85 -7.43 19.72
N PRO A 104 -10.65 -6.11 19.86
CA PRO A 104 -11.11 -5.17 18.87
C PRO A 104 -10.22 -5.24 17.62
N LEU A 105 -10.82 -5.43 16.45
CA LEU A 105 -10.15 -5.25 15.16
C LEU A 105 -10.70 -4.02 14.44
N GLY A 106 -9.80 -3.24 13.87
CA GLY A 106 -10.15 -2.16 12.95
C GLY A 106 -10.07 -2.61 11.50
N LEU A 107 -11.15 -2.41 10.75
CA LEU A 107 -11.25 -2.65 9.32
C LEU A 107 -11.20 -1.32 8.55
N PRO A 108 -10.06 -0.96 7.93
CA PRO A 108 -9.96 0.23 7.10
C PRO A 108 -10.74 0.04 5.79
N THR A 109 -11.00 1.13 5.08
CA THR A 109 -11.58 1.05 3.73
C THR A 109 -10.59 0.40 2.75
N ILE A 110 -11.08 -0.03 1.58
CA ILE A 110 -10.16 -0.61 0.58
C ILE A 110 -9.15 0.44 0.12
N LYS A 111 -9.57 1.71 -0.05
CA LYS A 111 -8.67 2.81 -0.42
C LYS A 111 -7.56 3.01 0.62
N ASP A 112 -7.91 2.98 1.90
CA ASP A 112 -6.93 3.13 2.98
C ASP A 112 -5.97 1.93 3.03
N ARG A 113 -6.50 0.70 2.89
CA ARG A 113 -5.67 -0.53 2.82
C ARG A 113 -4.69 -0.48 1.65
N LEU A 114 -5.13 0.01 0.49
CA LEU A 114 -4.31 0.15 -0.70
C LEU A 114 -3.11 1.07 -0.45
N ILE A 115 -3.34 2.24 0.13
CA ILE A 115 -2.29 3.21 0.42
C ILE A 115 -1.34 2.70 1.51
N GLN A 116 -1.88 2.07 2.56
CA GLN A 116 -1.08 1.41 3.59
C GLN A 116 -0.18 0.33 2.99
N LYS A 117 -0.71 -0.51 2.10
CA LYS A 117 0.07 -1.57 1.43
C LYS A 117 1.12 -0.99 0.48
N CYS A 118 0.81 0.08 -0.24
CA CYS A 118 1.80 0.78 -1.08
C CYS A 118 2.99 1.27 -0.26
N LEU A 119 2.71 1.86 0.91
CA LEU A 119 3.74 2.35 1.83
C LEU A 119 4.52 1.20 2.47
N GLU A 120 3.83 0.14 2.92
CA GLU A 120 4.44 -1.06 3.49
C GLU A 120 5.47 -1.65 2.53
N GLN A 121 5.14 -1.83 1.25
CA GLN A 121 6.06 -2.38 0.25
C GLN A 121 7.38 -1.61 0.12
N LEU A 122 7.35 -0.29 0.33
CA LEU A 122 8.53 0.56 0.25
C LEU A 122 9.31 0.55 1.58
N LEU A 123 8.59 0.61 2.71
CA LEU A 123 9.19 0.65 4.04
C LEU A 123 9.78 -0.71 4.45
N THR A 124 9.21 -1.83 4.01
CA THR A 124 9.76 -3.16 4.28
C THR A 124 11.21 -3.25 3.80
N LEU A 125 11.52 -2.74 2.61
CA LEU A 125 12.91 -2.75 2.09
C LEU A 125 13.88 -1.92 2.94
N TYR A 126 13.38 -0.86 3.58
CA TYR A 126 14.19 -0.06 4.50
C TYR A 126 14.43 -0.81 5.80
N PHE A 127 13.36 -1.33 6.40
CA PHE A 127 13.42 -1.98 7.71
C PHE A 127 14.06 -3.37 7.68
N GLU A 128 13.96 -4.11 6.57
CA GLU A 128 14.68 -5.38 6.39
C GLU A 128 16.18 -5.19 6.55
N ASN A 129 16.75 -4.10 6.01
CA ASN A 129 18.17 -3.82 6.19
C ASN A 129 18.53 -3.45 7.64
N ILE A 130 17.59 -2.93 8.42
CA ILE A 130 17.86 -2.50 9.81
C ILE A 130 17.71 -3.65 10.80
N PHE A 131 16.74 -4.55 10.57
CA PHE A 131 16.39 -5.60 11.51
C PHE A 131 17.00 -6.97 11.18
N LEU A 132 17.51 -7.19 9.97
CA LEU A 132 18.19 -8.43 9.57
C LEU A 132 19.73 -8.34 9.65
N GLU A 133 20.28 -7.16 9.91
CA GLU A 133 21.66 -6.95 10.35
C GLU A 133 21.82 -7.29 11.83
#